data_AF-A0A084VAW2-F1
#
_entry.id   AF-A0A084VAW2-F1
#
_cell.length_a   1.000
_cell.length_b   1.000
_cell.length_c   1.000
_cell.angle_alpha   90.00
_cell.angle_beta   90.00
_cell.angle_gamma   90.00
#
_symmetry.space_group_name_H-M   'P 1'
#
loop_
_entity.id
_entity.type
_entity.pdbx_description
1 polymer ?
#
loop_
_entity_poly.entity_id
_entity_poly.type
_entity_poly.pdbx_seq_one_letter_code
_entity_poly.pdbx_strand_id
1 'polypeptide(L)'
;MEAVLTAAHGRQRVIVAGDFNADAVEWDRRQTDNRGHEILALVDLLSLRVLNRGRTSTFRGSGVAPPVVNDITLASRTLQGGEG
;
A
#
# COMPACT_ATOMS: atom_id res chain seq x y z
N MET A 1 -5.37 -11.41 -0.48
CA MET A 1 -5.07 -10.60 -1.68
C MET A 1 -5.96 -10.92 -2.90
N GLU A 2 -6.49 -12.15 -3.06
CA GLU A 2 -7.30 -12.58 -4.22
C GLU A 2 -8.43 -11.65 -4.67
N ALA A 3 -9.18 -11.04 -3.74
CA ALA A 3 -10.26 -10.11 -4.09
C ALA A 3 -9.74 -8.86 -4.83
N VAL A 4 -8.58 -8.34 -4.41
CA VAL A 4 -7.93 -7.20 -5.07
C VAL A 4 -7.44 -7.60 -6.46
N LEU A 5 -6.83 -8.78 -6.57
CA LEU A 5 -6.38 -9.31 -7.86
C LEU A 5 -7.56 -9.42 -8.84
N THR A 6 -8.65 -10.07 -8.42
CA THR A 6 -9.87 -10.21 -9.22
C THR A 6 -10.46 -8.85 -9.64
N ALA A 7 -10.49 -7.90 -8.70
CA ALA A 7 -11.04 -6.57 -8.96
C ALA A 7 -10.13 -5.65 -9.77
N ALA A 8 -8.82 -5.92 -9.86
CA ALA A 8 -7.86 -5.05 -10.54
C ALA A 8 -7.34 -5.64 -11.86
N HIS A 9 -7.34 -6.95 -12.01
CA HIS A 9 -6.79 -7.64 -13.18
C HIS A 9 -7.44 -7.14 -14.48
N GLY A 10 -6.62 -6.92 -15.51
CA GLY A 10 -7.04 -6.41 -16.82
C GLY A 10 -7.44 -4.93 -16.88
N ARG A 11 -7.47 -4.20 -15.75
CA ARG A 11 -7.84 -2.78 -15.71
C ARG A 11 -6.62 -1.88 -15.91
N GLN A 12 -6.77 -0.87 -16.77
CA GLN A 12 -5.67 0.07 -17.09
C GLN A 12 -5.49 1.20 -16.07
N ARG A 13 -6.52 1.51 -15.28
CA ARG A 13 -6.53 2.60 -14.30
C ARG A 13 -7.10 2.06 -13.00
N VAL A 14 -6.22 1.86 -12.02
CA VAL A 14 -6.56 1.22 -10.74
C VAL A 14 -5.99 2.05 -9.60
N ILE A 15 -6.83 2.30 -8.60
CA ILE A 15 -6.39 2.75 -7.27
C ILE A 15 -6.87 1.70 -6.28
N VAL A 16 -5.97 1.25 -5.41
CA VAL A 16 -6.29 0.40 -4.27
C VAL A 16 -5.87 1.15 -3.02
N ALA A 17 -6.81 1.42 -2.12
CA ALA A 17 -6.54 2.16 -0.91
C ALA A 17 -7.33 1.59 0.27
N GLY A 18 -6.71 1.57 1.45
CA GLY A 18 -7.36 1.13 2.68
C GLY A 18 -6.37 0.73 3.75
N ASP A 19 -6.88 0.19 4.85
CA ASP A 19 -6.09 -0.40 5.93
C ASP A 19 -5.65 -1.81 5.54
N PHE A 20 -4.35 -1.99 5.33
CA PHE A 20 -3.75 -3.28 4.99
C PHE A 20 -3.18 -4.01 6.21
N ASN A 21 -3.02 -3.32 7.34
CA ASN A 21 -2.44 -3.86 8.57
C ASN A 21 -1.16 -4.70 8.31
N ALA A 22 -0.24 -4.12 7.54
CA ALA A 22 0.97 -4.76 7.03
C ALA A 22 2.17 -3.82 7.11
N ASP A 23 3.34 -4.38 7.41
CA ASP A 23 4.59 -3.64 7.47
C ASP A 23 5.42 -3.82 6.17
N ALA A 24 5.83 -2.72 5.54
CA ALA A 24 6.84 -2.71 4.48
C ALA A 24 7.67 -1.42 4.43
N VAL A 25 8.93 -1.54 4.04
CA VAL A 25 9.86 -0.41 3.97
C VAL A 25 9.42 0.65 2.95
N GLU A 26 8.67 0.24 1.92
CA GLU A 26 8.14 1.06 0.83
C GLU A 26 7.11 2.10 1.30
N TRP A 27 6.50 1.89 2.47
CA TRP A 27 5.63 2.86 3.13
C TRP A 27 6.14 3.24 4.53
N ASP A 28 7.47 3.33 4.67
CA ASP A 28 8.19 3.85 5.84
C ASP A 28 8.09 3.00 7.12
N ARG A 29 8.03 1.68 6.96
CA ARG A 29 8.14 0.73 8.07
C ARG A 29 9.60 0.29 8.25
N ARG A 30 9.93 -0.18 9.45
CA ARG A 30 11.32 -0.58 9.78
C ARG A 30 11.77 -1.86 9.07
N GLN A 31 10.82 -2.72 8.77
CA GLN A 31 11.02 -4.02 8.14
C GLN A 31 9.77 -4.37 7.31
N THR A 32 9.92 -5.34 6.42
CA THR A 32 8.80 -5.90 5.66
C THR A 32 8.37 -7.21 6.31
N ASP A 33 7.10 -7.31 6.70
CA ASP A 33 6.51 -8.54 7.24
C ASP A 33 5.92 -9.42 6.12
N ASN A 34 5.37 -10.58 6.45
CA ASN A 34 4.80 -11.49 5.44
C ASN A 34 3.65 -10.84 4.64
N ARG A 35 2.82 -10.02 5.27
CA ARG A 35 1.71 -9.34 4.59
C ARG A 35 2.22 -8.23 3.69
N GLY A 36 3.27 -7.52 4.12
CA GLY A 36 3.99 -6.56 3.30
C GLY A 36 4.52 -7.22 2.03
N HIS A 37 5.19 -8.37 2.14
CA HIS A 37 5.66 -9.12 0.97
C HIS A 37 4.52 -9.55 0.04
N GLU A 38 3.38 -10.00 0.58
CA GLU A 38 2.20 -10.34 -0.25
C GLU A 38 1.67 -9.13 -1.02
N ILE A 39 1.60 -7.96 -0.38
CA ILE A 39 1.16 -6.72 -1.02
C ILE A 39 2.15 -6.27 -2.08
N LEU A 40 3.46 -6.34 -1.80
CA LEU A 40 4.51 -5.99 -2.77
C LEU A 40 4.50 -6.92 -3.99
N ALA A 41 4.29 -8.22 -3.78
CA ALA A 41 4.11 -9.17 -4.87
C ALA A 41 2.89 -8.81 -5.74
N LEU A 42 1.79 -8.34 -5.14
CA LEU A 42 0.63 -7.84 -5.87
C LEU A 42 0.92 -6.51 -6.58
N VAL A 43 1.69 -5.61 -5.97
CA VAL A 43 2.16 -4.36 -6.61
C VAL A 43 2.92 -4.67 -7.89
N ASP A 44 3.85 -5.63 -7.85
CA ASP A 44 4.63 -6.04 -9.01
C ASP A 44 3.75 -6.73 -10.07
N LEU A 45 2.92 -7.70 -9.66
CA LEU A 45 2.03 -8.44 -10.54
C LEU A 45 1.07 -7.53 -11.32
N LEU A 46 0.58 -6.47 -10.68
CA LEU A 46 -0.39 -5.53 -11.27
C LEU A 46 0.26 -4.23 -11.78
N SER A 47 1.59 -4.13 -11.78
CA SER A 47 2.33 -2.93 -12.19
C SER A 47 1.82 -1.65 -11.50
N LEU A 48 1.54 -1.75 -10.20
CA LEU A 48 1.15 -0.63 -9.36
C LEU A 48 2.41 0.09 -8.83
N ARG A 49 2.19 1.18 -8.10
CA ARG A 49 3.19 1.87 -7.29
C ARG A 49 2.58 2.30 -5.97
N VAL A 50 3.37 2.29 -4.91
CA VAL A 50 3.01 2.89 -3.62
C VAL A 50 2.99 4.42 -3.76
N LEU A 51 1.93 5.06 -3.27
CA LEU A 51 1.78 6.51 -3.28
C LEU A 51 2.04 7.16 -1.91
N ASN A 52 2.14 6.37 -0.84
CA ASN A 52 2.47 6.86 0.48
C ASN A 52 3.80 7.64 0.46
N ARG A 53 3.83 8.78 1.14
CA ARG A 53 5.00 9.63 1.30
C ARG A 53 5.07 10.13 2.74
N GLY A 54 6.29 10.38 3.20
CA GLY A 54 6.53 10.82 4.57
C GLY A 54 6.34 9.71 5.59
N ARG A 55 6.32 10.10 6.86
CA ARG A 55 6.43 9.19 8.01
C ARG A 55 5.30 9.34 9.03
N THR A 56 4.28 10.12 8.66
CA THR A 56 3.15 10.41 9.54
C THR A 56 2.33 9.15 9.72
N SER A 57 2.20 8.70 10.96
CA SER A 57 1.39 7.53 11.30
C SER A 57 -0.05 7.72 10.86
N THR A 58 -0.59 6.74 10.13
CA THR A 58 -2.01 6.70 9.74
C THR A 58 -2.87 6.12 10.85
N PHE A 59 -2.30 5.22 11.66
CA PHE A 59 -2.85 4.77 12.92
C PHE A 59 -2.07 5.38 14.10
N ARG A 60 -2.76 6.07 15.01
CA ARG A 60 -2.12 6.77 16.14
C ARG A 60 -1.69 5.86 17.30
N GLY A 61 -1.99 4.56 17.23
CA GLY A 61 -1.78 3.66 18.35
C GLY A 61 -2.97 3.66 19.33
N SER A 62 -3.06 2.60 20.12
CA SER A 62 -3.98 2.49 21.27
C SER A 62 -3.42 1.51 22.29
N GLY A 63 -3.30 1.94 23.54
CA GLY A 63 -2.68 1.14 24.61
C GLY A 63 -1.24 0.76 24.27
N VAL A 64 -1.01 -0.55 24.08
CA VAL A 64 0.31 -1.11 23.76
C VAL A 64 0.68 -1.04 22.28
N ALA A 65 -0.29 -0.75 21.39
CA ALA A 65 -0.02 -0.64 19.96
C ALA A 65 0.63 0.72 19.65
N PRO A 66 1.86 0.75 19.10
CA PRO A 66 2.52 2.00 18.75
C PRO A 66 1.84 2.67 17.54
N PRO A 67 2.10 3.96 17.28
CA PRO A 67 1.71 4.61 16.04
C PRO A 67 2.37 3.93 14.83
N VAL A 68 1.60 3.69 13.76
CA VAL A 68 2.09 2.99 12.55
C VAL A 68 1.51 3.57 11.26
N VAL A 69 2.11 3.20 10.12
CA VAL A 69 1.58 3.44 8.78
C VAL A 69 1.06 2.11 8.24
N ASN A 70 -0.26 1.95 8.25
CA ASN A 70 -0.96 0.75 7.79
C ASN A 70 -1.99 1.05 6.70
N ASP A 71 -2.38 2.32 6.54
CA ASP A 71 -3.24 2.76 5.46
C ASP A 71 -2.40 3.03 4.21
N ILE A 72 -2.51 2.15 3.23
CA ILE A 72 -1.66 2.17 2.03
C ILE A 72 -2.50 2.59 0.83
N THR A 73 -1.94 3.43 -0.03
CA THR A 73 -2.53 3.78 -1.33
C THR A 73 -1.60 3.31 -2.44
N LEU A 74 -2.14 2.48 -3.33
CA LEU A 74 -1.49 1.95 -4.51
C LEU A 74 -2.19 2.50 -5.76
N ALA A 75 -1.44 2.80 -6.80
CA ALA A 75 -2.01 3.23 -8.08
C ALA A 75 -1.30 2.61 -9.28
N SER A 76 -2.03 2.38 -10.36
CA SER A 76 -1.43 1.99 -11.63
C SER A 76 -0.48 3.09 -12.11
N ARG A 77 0.68 2.71 -12.67
CA ARG A 77 1.70 3.68 -13.10
C ARG A 77 1.21 4.67 -14.17
N THR A 78 0.20 4.25 -14.93
CA THR A 78 -0.52 5.04 -15.94
C THR A 78 -1.32 6.19 -15.37
N LEU A 79 -1.67 6.16 -14.08
CA LEU A 79 -2.29 7.29 -13.41
C LEU A 79 -1.19 8.32 -13.13
N GLN A 80 -1.20 9.41 -13.89
CA GLN A 80 -0.35 10.56 -13.57
C GLN A 80 -0.89 11.20 -12.29
N GLY A 81 -0.05 11.28 -11.25
CA GLY A 81 -0.34 12.17 -10.13
C GLY A 81 -0.12 13.59 -10.63
N GLY A 82 -1.04 14.52 -10.37
CA GLY A 82 -0.80 15.93 -10.66
C GLY A 82 0.48 16.37 -9.95
N GLU A 83 1.53 16.65 -10.72
CA GLU A 83 2.66 17.43 -10.26
C GLU A 83 2.21 18.89 -10.33
N GLY A 84 2.03 19.50 -9.17
CA GLY A 84 1.87 20.94 -8.98
C GLY A 84 2.94 21.40 -8.02
#